data_AF-A0AAD6YAT1-F1
#
_entry.id   AF-A0AAD6YAT1-F1
#
_cell.length_a   1.000
_cell.length_b   1.000
_cell.length_c   1.000
_cell.angle_alpha   90.00
_cell.angle_beta   90.00
_cell.angle_gamma   90.00
#
_symmetry.space_group_name_H-M   'P 1'
#
loop_
_entity.id
_entity.type
_entity.pdbx_description
1 polymer ?
#
loop_
_entity_poly.entity_id
_entity_poly.type
_entity_poly.pdbx_seq_one_letter_code
_entity_poly.pdbx_strand_id
1 'polypeptide(L)'
;PEHRRDEAWREITAYDLYRASILYGCVDEAHLINEWGADFRPLFRHVGPFFRGRLPSSTSIMALSATLQPSSATKSVCRSLGMFGNNLFLFRSSNERHNTQFIMEPLQNGVGGKIFPQL
;
A
#
# COMPACT_ATOMS: atom_id res chain seq x y z
N PRO A 1 -1.04 9.73 -3.98
CA PRO A 1 -0.75 9.72 -5.44
C PRO A 1 -1.31 10.94 -6.20
N GLU A 2 -2.00 11.84 -5.51
CA GLU A 2 -2.85 12.90 -6.04
C GLU A 2 -2.00 13.95 -6.77
N HIS A 3 -0.91 14.38 -6.14
CA HIS A 3 0.07 15.35 -6.68
C HIS A 3 0.86 14.86 -7.89
N ARG A 4 0.75 13.57 -8.26
CA ARG A 4 1.54 13.01 -9.37
C ARG A 4 1.09 13.47 -10.76
N ARG A 5 -0.02 14.21 -10.82
CA ARG A 5 -0.58 14.78 -12.06
C ARG A 5 -0.23 16.26 -12.22
N ASP A 6 0.36 16.88 -11.20
CA ASP A 6 0.74 18.29 -11.24
C ASP A 6 1.86 18.49 -12.26
N GLU A 7 1.79 19.59 -13.01
CA GLU A 7 2.72 19.91 -14.10
C GLU A 7 4.16 20.00 -13.62
N ALA A 8 4.38 20.68 -12.48
CA ALA A 8 5.68 20.74 -11.82
C ALA A 8 6.26 19.35 -11.52
N TRP A 9 5.43 18.38 -11.18
CA TRP A 9 5.88 17.02 -10.90
C TRP A 9 6.22 16.24 -12.18
N ARG A 10 5.53 16.54 -13.28
CA ARG A 10 5.89 16.00 -14.59
C ARG A 10 7.24 16.50 -15.09
N GLU A 11 7.56 17.77 -14.82
CA GLU A 11 8.84 18.38 -15.16
C GLU A 11 9.99 17.78 -14.34
N ILE A 12 9.83 17.71 -13.01
CA ILE A 12 10.84 17.14 -12.12
C ILE A 12 11.15 15.69 -12.50
N THR A 13 10.12 14.88 -12.76
CA THR A 13 10.30 13.46 -13.13
C THR A 13 10.80 13.24 -14.56
N ALA A 14 10.83 14.29 -15.39
CA ALA A 14 11.44 14.26 -16.71
C ALA A 14 12.94 14.64 -16.68
N TYR A 15 13.41 15.28 -15.61
CA TYR A 15 14.78 15.77 -15.53
C TYR A 15 15.78 14.63 -15.28
N ASP A 16 16.83 14.53 -16.11
CA ASP A 16 17.78 13.41 -16.07
C ASP A 16 18.54 13.31 -14.75
N LEU A 17 18.93 14.44 -14.17
CA LEU A 17 19.62 14.46 -12.87
C LEU A 17 18.72 13.88 -11.76
N TYR A 18 17.43 14.23 -11.77
CA TYR A 18 16.47 13.69 -10.83
C TYR A 18 16.37 12.18 -11.00
N ARG A 19 16.15 11.71 -12.24
CA ARG A 19 16.02 10.29 -12.58
C ARG A 19 17.26 9.48 -12.19
N ALA A 20 18.45 10.00 -12.45
CA ALA A 20 19.72 9.37 -12.11
C ALA A 20 19.96 9.27 -10.59
N SER A 21 19.30 10.12 -9.80
CA SER A 21 19.43 10.15 -8.35
C SER A 21 18.43 9.24 -7.62
N ILE A 22 17.53 8.56 -8.34
CA ILE A 22 16.52 7.70 -7.73
C ILE A 22 17.12 6.33 -7.40
N LEU A 23 17.12 5.99 -6.11
CA LEU A 23 17.62 4.70 -5.63
C LEU A 23 16.56 3.59 -5.71
N TYR A 24 15.34 3.87 -5.28
CA TYR A 24 14.22 2.93 -5.32
C TYR A 24 12.87 3.66 -5.29
N GLY A 25 11.83 3.01 -5.79
CA GLY A 25 10.44 3.45 -5.65
C GLY A 25 9.75 2.70 -4.52
N CYS A 26 9.07 3.40 -3.62
CA CYS A 26 8.31 2.79 -2.54
C CYS A 26 6.82 3.15 -2.63
N VAL A 27 5.96 2.16 -2.36
CA VAL A 27 4.51 2.35 -2.20
C VAL A 27 4.12 1.86 -0.83
N ASP A 28 3.65 2.79 -0.01
CA ASP A 28 2.93 2.45 1.20
C ASP A 28 1.44 2.24 0.89
N GLU A 29 0.77 1.42 1.71
CA GLU A 29 -0.62 1.00 1.51
C GLU A 29 -0.90 0.39 0.14
N ALA A 30 -0.02 -0.52 -0.30
CA ALA A 30 -0.08 -1.13 -1.63
C ALA A 30 -1.39 -1.90 -1.91
N HIS A 31 -2.16 -2.23 -0.87
CA HIS A 31 -3.49 -2.83 -1.02
C HIS A 31 -4.47 -1.93 -1.78
N LEU A 32 -4.26 -0.60 -1.78
CA LEU A 32 -5.09 0.37 -2.50
C LEU A 32 -4.94 0.30 -4.03
N ILE A 33 -3.95 -0.42 -4.55
CA ILE A 33 -3.77 -0.63 -5.99
C ILE A 33 -4.80 -1.61 -6.58
N ASN A 34 -5.35 -2.50 -5.74
CA ASN A 34 -6.33 -3.54 -6.14
C ASN A 34 -7.80 -3.08 -5.92
N GLU A 35 -8.78 -3.89 -6.34
CA GLU A 35 -10.23 -3.63 -6.38
C GLU A 35 -10.82 -2.92 -5.16
N TRP A 36 -10.34 -3.20 -3.95
CA TRP A 36 -10.85 -2.54 -2.74
C TRP A 36 -10.49 -1.04 -2.67
N GLY A 37 -9.38 -0.64 -3.30
CA GLY A 37 -8.94 0.75 -3.40
C GLY A 37 -9.46 1.49 -4.62
N ALA A 38 -10.08 0.82 -5.60
CA ALA A 38 -10.59 1.47 -6.81
C ALA A 38 -11.72 2.47 -6.48
N ASP A 39 -12.58 2.12 -5.53
CA ASP A 39 -13.70 2.97 -5.11
C ASP A 39 -13.32 3.94 -3.97
N PHE A 40 -12.29 3.62 -3.19
CA PHE A 40 -11.84 4.46 -2.06
C PHE A 40 -10.80 5.51 -2.48
N ARG A 41 -9.78 5.09 -3.25
CA ARG A 41 -8.62 5.91 -3.66
C ARG A 41 -8.21 5.55 -5.11
N PRO A 42 -9.04 5.87 -6.12
CA PRO A 42 -8.87 5.42 -7.50
C PRO A 42 -7.49 5.75 -8.11
N LEU A 43 -6.80 6.77 -7.61
CA LEU A 43 -5.49 7.18 -8.11
C LEU A 43 -4.36 6.20 -7.81
N PHE A 44 -4.53 5.29 -6.86
CA PHE A 44 -3.52 4.26 -6.57
C PHE A 44 -3.31 3.31 -7.75
N ARG A 45 -4.31 3.09 -8.60
CA ARG A 45 -4.16 2.27 -9.82
C ARG A 45 -3.09 2.82 -10.79
N HIS A 46 -2.80 4.13 -10.71
CA HIS A 46 -1.82 4.79 -11.58
C HIS A 46 -0.38 4.73 -11.04
N VAL A 47 -0.18 4.21 -9.83
CA VAL A 47 1.14 4.10 -9.19
C VAL A 47 2.07 3.20 -9.99
N GLY A 48 1.60 2.02 -10.38
CA GLY A 48 2.37 1.07 -11.18
C GLY A 48 2.78 1.59 -12.56
N PRO A 49 1.84 2.10 -13.37
CA PRO A 49 2.16 2.79 -14.63
C PRO A 49 3.15 3.94 -14.46
N PHE A 50 3.01 4.74 -13.39
CA PHE A 50 3.95 5.83 -13.09
C PHE A 50 5.36 5.28 -12.84
N PHE A 51 5.52 4.25 -12.00
CA PHE A 51 6.84 3.65 -11.75
C PHE A 51 7.49 3.12 -13.01
N ARG A 52 6.76 2.33 -13.81
CA ARG A 52 7.31 1.77 -15.06
C ARG A 52 7.60 2.81 -16.13
N GLY A 53 6.83 3.91 -16.16
CA GLY A 53 6.96 4.94 -17.19
C GLY A 53 7.92 6.07 -16.82
N ARG A 54 8.15 6.32 -15.53
CA ARG A 54 8.91 7.48 -15.05
C ARG A 54 10.16 7.12 -14.26
N LEU A 55 10.29 5.93 -13.70
CA LEU A 55 11.54 5.54 -13.05
C LEU A 55 12.46 4.84 -14.07
N PRO A 56 13.79 4.93 -13.91
CA PRO A 56 14.72 4.06 -14.64
C PRO A 56 14.33 2.58 -14.49
N SER A 57 14.55 1.78 -15.53
CA SER A 57 14.21 0.35 -15.51
C SER A 57 15.01 -0.46 -14.49
N SER A 58 16.17 0.05 -14.06
CA SER A 58 17.02 -0.53 -13.01
C SER A 58 16.56 -0.19 -11.60
N THR A 59 15.58 0.69 -11.42
CA THR A 59 15.13 1.14 -10.11
C THR A 59 14.31 0.04 -9.41
N SER A 60 14.78 -0.39 -8.24
CA SER A 60 14.06 -1.35 -7.40
C SER A 60 12.73 -0.79 -6.91
N ILE A 61 11.70 -1.63 -6.83
CA ILE A 61 10.39 -1.27 -6.32
C ILE A 61 10.10 -2.02 -5.02
N MET A 62 9.66 -1.29 -4.00
CA MET A 62 9.19 -1.81 -2.73
C MET A 62 7.70 -1.49 -2.54
N ALA A 63 6.95 -2.46 -2.04
CA ALA A 63 5.52 -2.32 -1.75
C ALA A 63 5.26 -2.79 -0.32
N LEU A 64 4.65 -1.91 0.49
CA LEU A 64 4.36 -2.13 1.90
C LEU A 64 2.85 -2.17 2.11
N SER A 65 2.38 -3.10 2.94
CA SER A 65 0.99 -3.19 3.35
C SER A 65 0.83 -4.11 4.56
N ALA A 66 -0.03 -3.72 5.50
CA ALA A 66 -0.45 -4.57 6.61
C ALA A 66 -1.66 -5.46 6.26
N THR A 67 -2.52 -5.00 5.34
CA THR A 67 -3.86 -5.56 5.09
C THR A 67 -4.02 -6.24 3.72
N LEU A 68 -2.91 -6.45 3.01
CA LEU A 68 -2.95 -7.09 1.68
C LEU A 68 -3.22 -8.59 1.81
N GLN A 69 -4.41 -9.01 1.36
CA GLN A 69 -4.79 -10.42 1.35
C GLN A 69 -3.82 -11.29 0.54
N PRO A 70 -3.53 -12.52 1.00
CA PRO A 70 -2.67 -13.45 0.30
C PRO A 70 -3.30 -13.91 -1.04
N SER A 71 -2.47 -14.49 -1.91
CA SER A 71 -2.88 -15.04 -3.21
C SER A 71 -3.32 -13.97 -4.22
N SER A 72 -4.62 -13.86 -4.55
CA SER A 72 -5.12 -13.11 -5.71
C SER A 72 -4.83 -11.60 -5.60
N ALA A 73 -5.13 -11.00 -4.45
CA ALA A 73 -4.88 -9.58 -4.22
C ALA A 73 -3.38 -9.26 -4.28
N THR A 74 -2.54 -10.09 -3.64
CA THR A 74 -1.08 -9.96 -3.72
C THR A 74 -0.59 -10.03 -5.18
N LYS A 75 -1.04 -11.04 -5.95
CA LYS A 75 -0.68 -11.19 -7.37
C LYS A 75 -1.12 -10.00 -8.21
N SER A 76 -2.29 -9.42 -7.93
CA SER A 76 -2.82 -8.23 -8.60
C SER A 76 -1.92 -7.02 -8.37
N VAL A 77 -1.53 -6.76 -7.11
CA VAL A 77 -0.60 -5.67 -6.75
C VAL A 77 0.77 -5.87 -7.41
N CYS A 78 1.36 -7.06 -7.31
CA CYS A 78 2.65 -7.37 -7.95
C CYS A 78 2.58 -7.14 -9.46
N ARG A 79 1.52 -7.63 -10.13
CA ARG A 79 1.30 -7.42 -11.56
C ARG A 79 1.19 -5.93 -11.90
N SER A 80 0.39 -5.20 -11.13
CA SER A 80 0.20 -3.77 -11.33
C SER A 80 1.49 -2.98 -11.15
N LEU A 81 2.39 -3.40 -10.28
CA LEU A 81 3.70 -2.78 -10.06
C LEU A 81 4.79 -3.27 -11.04
N GLY A 82 4.52 -4.32 -11.82
CA GLY A 82 5.51 -4.91 -12.72
C GLY A 82 6.50 -5.87 -12.03
N MET A 83 6.15 -6.37 -10.84
CA MET A 83 6.96 -7.27 -10.05
C MET A 83 6.68 -8.72 -10.48
N PHE A 84 7.59 -9.33 -11.23
CA PHE A 84 7.44 -10.68 -11.77
C PHE A 84 8.73 -11.49 -11.68
N GLY A 85 8.58 -12.82 -11.73
CA GLY A 85 9.69 -13.76 -11.88
C GLY A 85 10.56 -13.91 -10.63
N ASN A 86 11.81 -14.32 -10.87
CA ASN A 86 12.75 -14.74 -9.82
C ASN A 86 13.31 -13.57 -8.98
N ASN A 87 13.01 -12.32 -9.36
CA ASN A 87 13.49 -11.11 -8.67
C ASN A 87 12.44 -10.54 -7.69
N LEU A 88 11.32 -11.23 -7.48
CA LEU A 88 10.32 -10.86 -6.48
C LEU A 88 10.64 -11.52 -5.13
N PHE A 89 10.88 -10.69 -4.12
CA PHE A 89 10.94 -11.11 -2.72
C PHE A 89 9.62 -10.77 -2.03
N LEU A 90 8.92 -11.78 -1.51
CA LEU A 90 7.70 -11.61 -0.74
C LEU A 90 7.94 -11.93 0.73
N PHE A 91 7.96 -10.90 1.57
CA PHE A 91 8.01 -11.04 3.02
C PHE A 91 6.60 -10.92 3.60
N ARG A 92 6.19 -11.88 4.42
CA ARG A 92 4.91 -11.84 5.14
C ARG A 92 5.12 -12.29 6.58
N SER A 93 4.83 -11.40 7.51
CA SER A 93 4.89 -11.68 8.94
C SER A 93 3.53 -12.16 9.46
N SER A 94 3.55 -12.89 10.58
CA SER A 94 2.34 -13.21 11.34
C SER A 94 1.75 -11.93 11.94
N ASN A 95 0.42 -11.89 12.07
CA ASN A 95 -0.28 -10.86 12.84
C ASN A 95 -0.30 -11.16 14.35
N GLU A 96 0.26 -12.29 14.77
CA GLU A 96 0.28 -12.74 16.16
C GLU A 96 1.06 -11.76 17.05
N ARG A 97 0.46 -11.46 18.21
CA ARG A 97 1.03 -10.62 19.25
C ARG A 97 0.94 -11.37 20.57
N HIS A 98 1.98 -12.13 20.92
CA HIS A 98 1.99 -12.94 22.15
C HIS A 98 1.78 -12.13 23.44
N ASN A 99 2.02 -10.82 23.40
CA ASN A 99 1.80 -9.88 24.49
C ASN A 99 0.40 -9.22 24.48
N THR A 100 -0.53 -9.71 23.65
CA THR A 100 -1.90 -9.18 23.53
C THR A 100 -2.91 -10.26 23.87
N GLN A 101 -3.85 -9.95 24.76
CA GLN A 101 -4.96 -10.84 25.11
C GLN A 101 -6.28 -10.18 24.69
N PHE A 102 -7.16 -10.95 24.03
CA PHE A 102 -8.53 -10.54 23.80
C PHE A 102 -9.38 -10.86 25.03
N ILE A 103 -10.02 -9.85 25.60
CA ILE A 103 -10.97 -9.99 26.70
C ILE A 103 -12.36 -9.66 26.15
N MET A 104 -13.31 -10.56 26.35
CA MET A 104 -14.70 -10.41 25.92
C MET A 104 -15.58 -10.43 27.16
N GLU A 105 -16.15 -9.27 27.50
CA GLU A 105 -17.05 -9.14 28.64
C GLU A 105 -18.44 -8.68 28.15
N PRO A 106 -19.53 -9.36 28.57
CA PRO A 106 -20.87 -8.92 28.25
C PRO A 106 -21.13 -7.53 28.84
N LEU A 107 -21.60 -6.61 28.00
CA LEU A 107 -22.10 -5.33 28.49
C LEU A 107 -23.32 -5.56 29.37
N GLN A 108 -23.26 -5.10 30.62
CA GLN A 108 -24.39 -5.18 31.55
C GLN A 108 -25.43 -4.08 31.30
N ASN A 109 -25.04 -3.02 30.61
CA ASN A 109 -25.89 -1.89 30.24
C ASN A 109 -25.81 -1.66 28.72
N GLY A 110 -26.93 -1.27 28.11
CA GLY A 110 -26.97 -0.98 26.68
C GLY A 110 -26.11 0.24 26.31
N VAL A 111 -25.66 0.28 25.04
CA VAL A 111 -24.80 1.35 24.46
C VAL A 111 -25.43 2.75 24.52
N GLY A 112 -26.74 2.86 24.78
CA GLY A 112 -27.46 4.12 24.97
C GLY A 112 -27.75 4.50 26.43
N GLY A 113 -27.24 3.74 27.40
CA GLY A 113 -27.41 4.03 28.83
C GLY A 113 -26.72 5.34 29.24
N LYS A 114 -27.16 5.96 30.34
CA LYS A 114 -26.47 7.15 30.89
C LYS A 114 -25.23 6.81 31.71
N ILE A 115 -25.01 5.54 32.04
CA ILE A 115 -23.92 5.06 32.88
C ILE A 115 -23.24 3.90 32.16
N PHE A 116 -21.93 4.02 31.97
CA PHE A 116 -21.05 3.03 31.36
C PHE A 116 -19.95 2.65 32.34
N PRO A 117 -20.24 1.79 33.34
CA PRO A 117 -19.25 1.45 34.36
C PRO A 117 -18.14 0.51 33.82
N GLN A 118 -18.29 0.01 32.59
CA GLN A 118 -17.34 -0.87 31.90
C GLN A 118 -16.51 -0.17 30.80
N LEU A 119 -16.58 1.16 30.69
CA LEU A 119 -15.72 2.01 29.85
C LEU A 119 -14.88 2.91 30.74
#